data_AF-A0A5A7QNF4-F1
#
_entry.id   AF-A0A5A7QNF4-F1
#
_cell.length_a   1.000
_cell.length_b   1.000
_cell.length_c   1.000
_cell.angle_alpha   90.00
_cell.angle_beta   90.00
_cell.angle_gamma   90.00
#
_symmetry.space_group_name_H-M   'P 1'
#
loop_
_entity.id
_entity.type
_entity.pdbx_description
1 polymer ?
#
loop_
_entity_poly.entity_id
_entity_poly.type
_entity_poly.pdbx_seq_one_letter_code
_entity_poly.pdbx_strand_id
1 'polypeptide(L)'
;GGIQLSGIGSDFPNMAQQSSRLNRLLTLLDTGSTQATRFSAARQIGEIAKSHPQDLNALLNKMSQYLRSKKWETRVATAHAVGAIAENVKHISLTELSSSVESKISEAGISATFEDVVTWPNFHSKLGGSISFRSFDLNKVLEFGALVASGGQ
;
A
#
# COMPACT_ATOMS: atom_id res chain seq x y z
N GLY A 1 5.20 1.99 57.50
CA GLY A 1 4.44 0.80 57.04
C GLY A 1 3.91 1.11 55.66
N GLY A 2 4.37 0.36 54.67
CA GLY A 2 4.19 0.65 53.25
C GLY A 2 2.73 0.57 52.79
N ILE A 3 2.40 1.48 51.88
CA ILE A 3 1.09 1.61 51.22
C ILE A 3 1.01 0.56 50.12
N GLN A 4 -0.06 -0.22 50.16
CA GLN A 4 -0.40 -1.28 49.22
C GLN A 4 -1.06 -0.64 47.98
N LEU A 5 -0.37 -0.66 46.84
CA LEU A 5 -0.97 -0.31 45.55
C LEU A 5 -1.23 -1.60 44.76
N SER A 6 -2.49 -2.03 44.85
CA SER A 6 -3.11 -3.06 44.04
C SER A 6 -2.91 -2.79 42.55
N GLY A 7 -2.38 -3.80 41.86
CA GLY A 7 -2.11 -3.79 40.42
C GLY A 7 -3.33 -3.45 39.59
N ILE A 8 -3.20 -2.36 38.84
CA ILE A 8 -4.04 -2.07 37.68
C ILE A 8 -3.49 -2.95 36.56
N GLY A 9 -4.07 -4.14 36.40
CA GLY A 9 -3.89 -4.96 35.21
C GLY A 9 -4.59 -4.27 34.04
N SER A 10 -3.92 -3.30 33.43
CA SER A 10 -4.34 -2.70 32.17
C SER A 10 -4.19 -3.73 31.06
N ASP A 11 -5.33 -4.11 30.49
CA ASP A 11 -5.47 -4.67 29.15
C ASP A 11 -4.41 -4.12 28.19
N PHE A 12 -3.42 -4.93 27.86
CA PHE A 12 -2.61 -4.74 26.65
C PHE A 12 -3.16 -5.70 25.59
N PRO A 13 -4.13 -5.28 24.76
CA PRO A 13 -4.60 -6.15 23.71
C PRO A 13 -3.57 -6.19 22.56
N ASN A 14 -3.19 -7.40 22.20
CA ASN A 14 -3.28 -7.87 20.81
C ASN A 14 -2.24 -7.41 19.76
N MET A 15 -1.11 -6.76 20.10
CA MET A 15 -0.08 -6.47 19.07
C MET A 15 0.77 -7.69 18.65
N ALA A 16 1.15 -8.57 19.59
CA ALA A 16 1.97 -9.75 19.29
C ALA A 16 1.19 -10.87 18.56
N GLN A 17 -0.13 -10.92 18.74
CA GLN A 17 -0.97 -11.95 18.15
C GLN A 17 -1.37 -11.62 16.70
N GLN A 18 -1.51 -10.33 16.38
CA GLN A 18 -1.79 -9.87 15.02
C GLN A 18 -0.60 -10.06 14.08
N SER A 19 0.62 -9.80 14.57
CA SER A 19 1.86 -10.11 13.83
C SER A 19 2.00 -11.62 13.58
N SER A 20 1.69 -12.46 14.58
CA SER A 20 1.64 -13.93 14.42
C SER A 20 0.59 -14.38 13.39
N ARG A 21 -0.62 -13.83 13.44
CA ARG A 21 -1.71 -14.17 12.51
C ARG A 21 -1.41 -13.73 11.08
N LEU A 22 -0.87 -12.54 10.88
CA LEU A 22 -0.48 -12.02 9.57
C LEU A 22 0.66 -12.86 8.97
N ASN A 23 1.67 -13.23 9.77
CA ASN A 23 2.74 -14.12 9.31
C ASN A 23 2.20 -15.49 8.88
N ARG A 24 1.24 -16.05 9.61
CA ARG A 24 0.59 -17.32 9.22
C ARG A 24 -0.18 -17.19 7.90
N LEU A 25 -0.86 -16.07 7.66
CA LEU A 25 -1.54 -15.81 6.40
C LEU A 25 -0.57 -15.64 5.24
N LEU A 26 0.57 -14.95 5.44
CA LEU A 26 1.65 -14.86 4.46
C LEU A 26 2.21 -16.24 4.10
N THR A 27 2.44 -17.10 5.10
CA THR A 27 2.86 -18.49 4.85
C THR A 27 1.79 -19.25 4.05
N LEU A 28 0.52 -19.15 4.42
CA LEU A 28 -0.58 -19.79 3.68
C LEU A 28 -0.73 -19.27 2.25
N LEU A 29 -0.36 -18.02 2.00
CA LEU A 29 -0.35 -17.44 0.66
C LEU A 29 0.74 -18.08 -0.21
N ASP A 30 1.92 -18.39 0.34
CA ASP A 30 3.02 -19.05 -0.39
C ASP A 30 2.90 -20.58 -0.45
N THR A 31 2.42 -21.22 0.61
CA THR A 31 2.39 -22.68 0.76
C THR A 31 1.00 -23.28 0.66
N GLY A 32 -0.03 -22.48 0.39
CA GLY A 32 -1.40 -22.97 0.25
C GLY A 32 -1.50 -24.04 -0.83
N SER A 33 -2.09 -25.19 -0.49
CA SER A 33 -2.19 -26.36 -1.37
C SER A 33 -3.12 -26.14 -2.57
N THR A 34 -4.10 -25.24 -2.43
CA THR A 34 -5.04 -24.90 -3.50
C THR A 34 -5.05 -23.39 -3.77
N GLN A 35 -5.43 -23.02 -5.00
CA GLN A 35 -5.60 -21.62 -5.38
C GLN A 35 -6.66 -20.91 -4.53
N ALA A 36 -7.77 -21.59 -4.22
CA ALA A 36 -8.84 -21.06 -3.38
C ALA A 36 -8.34 -20.73 -1.96
N THR A 37 -7.49 -21.58 -1.37
CA THR A 37 -6.88 -21.31 -0.06
C THR A 37 -5.97 -20.08 -0.11
N ARG A 38 -5.12 -19.98 -1.15
CA ARG A 38 -4.22 -18.83 -1.33
C ARG A 38 -5.00 -17.51 -1.50
N PHE A 39 -6.07 -17.53 -2.27
CA PHE A 39 -6.93 -16.34 -2.47
C PHE A 39 -7.73 -15.98 -1.22
N SER A 40 -8.18 -16.98 -0.46
CA SER A 40 -8.84 -16.74 0.82
C SER A 40 -7.87 -16.09 1.82
N ALA A 41 -6.60 -16.52 1.86
CA ALA A 41 -5.56 -15.90 2.66
C ALA A 41 -5.28 -14.46 2.20
N ALA A 42 -5.17 -14.24 0.88
CA ALA A 42 -4.99 -12.92 0.28
C ALA A 42 -6.10 -11.94 0.68
N ARG A 43 -7.38 -12.38 0.64
CA ARG A 43 -8.51 -11.56 1.08
C ARG A 43 -8.41 -11.20 2.56
N GLN A 44 -8.08 -12.16 3.42
CA GLN A 44 -7.90 -11.90 4.86
C GLN A 44 -6.77 -10.90 5.16
N ILE A 45 -5.69 -10.94 4.38
CA ILE A 45 -4.60 -9.97 4.49
C ILE A 45 -5.11 -8.55 4.16
N GLY A 46 -5.94 -8.39 3.13
CA GLY A 46 -6.59 -7.11 2.79
C GLY A 46 -7.43 -6.55 3.93
N GLU A 47 -8.26 -7.39 4.57
CA GLU A 47 -9.07 -6.98 5.73
C GLU A 47 -8.21 -6.58 6.94
N ILE A 48 -7.09 -7.27 7.17
CA ILE A 48 -6.15 -6.90 8.24
C ILE A 48 -5.47 -5.56 7.93
N ALA A 49 -5.08 -5.34 6.67
CA ALA A 49 -4.47 -4.07 6.24
C ALA A 49 -5.42 -2.88 6.45
N LYS A 50 -6.74 -3.08 6.25
CA LYS A 50 -7.77 -2.07 6.53
C LYS A 50 -7.82 -1.64 7.99
N SER A 51 -7.67 -2.59 8.90
CA SER A 51 -7.75 -2.33 10.35
C SER A 51 -6.44 -1.80 10.94
N HIS A 52 -5.31 -1.93 10.22
CA HIS A 52 -3.97 -1.55 10.69
C HIS A 52 -3.23 -0.70 9.65
N PRO A 53 -3.66 0.54 9.39
CA PRO A 53 -3.03 1.41 8.41
C PRO A 53 -1.56 1.74 8.72
N GLN A 54 -1.15 1.70 10.00
CA GLN A 54 0.23 1.93 10.45
C GLN A 54 1.22 0.87 9.95
N ASP A 55 0.75 -0.37 9.77
CA ASP A 55 1.60 -1.51 9.36
C ASP A 55 1.55 -1.77 7.85
N LEU A 56 0.75 -0.99 7.11
CA LEU A 56 0.53 -1.15 5.67
C LEU A 56 1.84 -1.08 4.88
N ASN A 57 2.71 -0.11 5.19
CA ASN A 57 4.00 0.04 4.50
C ASN A 57 4.91 -1.18 4.71
N ALA A 58 4.96 -1.72 5.93
CA ALA A 58 5.75 -2.90 6.24
C ALA A 58 5.19 -4.16 5.53
N LEU A 59 3.87 -4.28 5.46
CA LEU A 59 3.18 -5.34 4.72
C LEU A 59 3.47 -5.27 3.21
N LEU A 60 3.36 -4.10 2.59
CA LEU A 60 3.65 -3.92 1.17
C LEU A 60 5.10 -4.22 0.83
N ASN A 61 6.05 -3.83 1.69
CA ASN A 61 7.46 -4.19 1.55
C ASN A 61 7.67 -5.71 1.54
N LYS A 62 7.01 -6.45 2.44
CA LYS A 62 7.03 -7.92 2.42
C LYS A 62 6.40 -8.47 1.14
N MET A 63 5.24 -7.97 0.72
CA MET A 63 4.57 -8.40 -0.51
C MET A 63 5.42 -8.16 -1.77
N SER A 64 6.21 -7.08 -1.82
CA SER A 64 7.14 -6.83 -2.92
C SER A 64 8.19 -7.93 -3.11
N GLN A 65 8.54 -8.64 -2.04
CA GLN A 65 9.44 -9.79 -2.09
C GLN A 65 8.71 -11.02 -2.65
N TYR A 66 7.46 -11.26 -2.23
CA TYR A 66 6.64 -12.37 -2.75
C TYR A 66 6.24 -12.19 -4.23
N LEU A 67 6.07 -10.95 -4.71
CA LEU A 67 5.88 -10.65 -6.14
C LEU A 67 7.09 -11.03 -7.01
N ARG A 68 8.28 -11.08 -6.42
CA ARG A 68 9.53 -11.51 -7.06
C ARG A 68 9.87 -12.98 -6.77
N SER A 69 8.94 -13.74 -6.20
CA SER A 69 9.11 -15.18 -5.98
C SER A 69 9.25 -15.93 -7.29
N LYS A 70 10.04 -17.01 -7.31
CA LYS A 70 10.18 -17.92 -8.45
C LYS A 70 8.87 -18.65 -8.77
N LYS A 71 8.05 -18.92 -7.76
CA LYS A 71 6.76 -19.62 -7.88
C LYS A 71 5.72 -18.70 -8.51
N TRP A 72 5.16 -19.10 -9.65
CA TRP A 72 4.11 -18.36 -10.34
C TRP A 72 2.88 -18.15 -9.45
N GLU A 73 2.47 -19.20 -8.73
CA GLU A 73 1.28 -19.21 -7.89
C GLU A 73 1.38 -18.21 -6.74
N THR A 74 2.57 -18.10 -6.14
CA THR A 74 2.85 -17.12 -5.10
C THR A 74 2.77 -15.70 -5.66
N ARG A 75 3.29 -15.45 -6.87
CA ARG A 75 3.17 -14.13 -7.52
C ARG A 75 1.71 -13.76 -7.75
N VAL A 76 0.91 -14.67 -8.29
CA VAL A 76 -0.52 -14.46 -8.56
C VAL A 76 -1.30 -14.23 -7.26
N ALA A 77 -1.09 -15.05 -6.24
CA ALA A 77 -1.77 -14.91 -4.96
C ALA A 77 -1.38 -13.59 -4.25
N THR A 78 -0.12 -13.20 -4.34
CA THR A 78 0.39 -11.93 -3.80
C THR A 78 -0.23 -10.74 -4.51
N ALA A 79 -0.31 -10.78 -5.84
CA ALA A 79 -0.98 -9.74 -6.62
C ALA A 79 -2.45 -9.59 -6.22
N HIS A 80 -3.16 -10.71 -6.01
CA HIS A 80 -4.52 -10.69 -5.47
C HIS A 80 -4.59 -10.09 -4.06
N ALA A 81 -3.61 -10.36 -3.19
CA ALA A 81 -3.56 -9.75 -1.86
C ALA A 81 -3.35 -8.23 -1.94
N VAL A 82 -2.47 -7.77 -2.83
CA VAL A 82 -2.25 -6.33 -3.08
C VAL A 82 -3.52 -5.67 -3.62
N GLY A 83 -4.25 -6.33 -4.55
CA GLY A 83 -5.55 -5.85 -5.00
C GLY A 83 -6.58 -5.75 -3.87
N ALA A 84 -6.70 -6.79 -3.04
CA ALA A 84 -7.60 -6.79 -1.89
C ALA A 84 -7.24 -5.74 -0.84
N ILE A 85 -5.95 -5.40 -0.69
CA ILE A 85 -5.48 -4.27 0.12
C ILE A 85 -5.93 -2.96 -0.52
N ALA A 86 -5.72 -2.79 -1.83
CA ALA A 86 -6.08 -1.56 -2.54
C ALA A 86 -7.59 -1.27 -2.51
N GLU A 87 -8.43 -2.30 -2.56
CA GLU A 87 -9.90 -2.17 -2.42
C GLU A 87 -10.33 -1.76 -1.01
N ASN A 88 -9.56 -2.17 0.01
CA ASN A 88 -9.93 -2.02 1.40
C ASN A 88 -9.30 -0.80 2.10
N VAL A 89 -8.15 -0.34 1.62
CA VAL A 89 -7.52 0.90 2.09
C VAL A 89 -8.32 2.06 1.50
N LYS A 90 -8.93 2.87 2.37
CA LYS A 90 -9.66 4.07 1.95
C LYS A 90 -8.78 4.92 1.04
N HIS A 91 -9.23 5.15 -0.19
CA HIS A 91 -8.58 6.09 -1.07
C HIS A 91 -8.55 7.46 -0.39
N ILE A 92 -7.41 8.12 -0.42
CA ILE A 92 -7.36 9.57 -0.22
C ILE A 92 -8.17 10.14 -1.38
N SER A 93 -9.43 10.46 -1.13
CA SER A 93 -10.24 11.13 -2.13
C SER A 93 -9.64 12.52 -2.35
N LEU A 94 -9.60 12.97 -3.61
CA LEU A 94 -9.14 14.32 -3.92
C LEU A 94 -9.90 15.35 -3.06
N THR A 95 -11.18 15.11 -2.79
CA THR A 95 -12.02 15.92 -1.92
C THR A 95 -11.59 15.93 -0.45
N GLU A 96 -11.18 14.81 0.13
CA GLU A 96 -10.63 14.79 1.50
C GLU A 96 -9.26 15.49 1.57
N LEU A 97 -8.45 15.35 0.53
CA LEU A 97 -7.17 16.06 0.43
C LEU A 97 -7.40 17.58 0.28
N SER A 98 -8.34 17.99 -0.57
CA SER A 98 -8.75 19.39 -0.74
C SER A 98 -9.25 19.99 0.58
N SER A 99 -10.17 19.33 1.29
CA SER A 99 -10.69 19.82 2.57
C SER A 99 -9.59 19.91 3.63
N SER A 100 -8.64 18.97 3.66
CA SER A 100 -7.49 19.02 4.56
C SER A 100 -6.54 20.17 4.22
N VAL A 101 -6.30 20.40 2.93
CA VAL A 101 -5.48 21.52 2.42
C VAL A 101 -6.15 22.85 2.74
N GLU A 102 -7.44 23.02 2.51
CA GLU A 102 -8.19 24.24 2.83
C GLU A 102 -8.17 24.57 4.33
N SER A 103 -8.32 23.55 5.18
CA SER A 103 -8.18 23.70 6.63
C SER A 103 -6.77 24.15 7.02
N LYS A 104 -5.73 23.63 6.37
CA LYS A 104 -4.33 24.01 6.62
C LYS A 104 -3.98 25.40 6.08
N ILE A 105 -4.53 25.79 4.94
CA ILE A 105 -4.38 27.12 4.35
C ILE A 105 -5.02 28.19 5.25
N SER A 106 -6.20 27.88 5.79
CA SER A 106 -6.91 28.76 6.73
C SER A 106 -6.16 28.92 8.05
N GLU A 107 -5.55 27.84 8.56
CA GLU A 107 -4.73 27.84 9.78
C GLU A 107 -3.40 28.62 9.59
N ALA A 108 -2.85 28.63 8.38
CA ALA A 108 -1.66 29.40 8.01
C ALA A 108 -1.95 30.88 7.66
N GLY A 109 -3.22 31.31 7.69
CA GLY A 109 -3.61 32.70 7.39
C GLY A 109 -3.43 33.11 5.92
N ILE A 110 -3.29 32.14 5.01
CA ILE A 110 -3.09 32.39 3.59
C ILE A 110 -4.48 32.48 2.94
N SER A 111 -4.81 33.64 2.35
CA SER A 111 -6.05 33.83 1.58
C SER A 111 -5.85 33.28 0.17
N ALA A 112 -5.92 31.95 0.02
CA ALA A 112 -5.93 31.28 -1.27
C ALA A 112 -7.05 30.23 -1.27
N THR A 113 -7.86 30.19 -2.32
CA THR A 113 -8.88 29.15 -2.50
C THR A 113 -8.27 27.94 -3.19
N PHE A 114 -8.85 26.74 -3.00
CA PHE A 114 -8.37 25.52 -3.65
C PHE A 114 -8.26 25.67 -5.18
N GLU A 115 -9.17 26.42 -5.79
CA GLU A 115 -9.18 26.78 -7.22
C GLU A 115 -7.91 27.54 -7.66
N ASP A 116 -7.37 28.44 -6.82
CA ASP A 116 -6.13 29.19 -7.10
C ASP A 116 -4.88 28.28 -7.05
N VAL A 117 -4.94 27.17 -6.30
CA VAL A 117 -3.86 26.18 -6.22
C VAL A 117 -3.88 25.25 -7.43
N VAL A 118 -5.05 24.74 -7.85
CA VAL A 118 -5.15 23.85 -9.01
C VAL A 118 -4.99 24.57 -10.36
N THR A 119 -5.25 25.88 -10.40
CA THR A 119 -5.02 26.70 -11.60
C THR A 119 -3.58 27.24 -11.70
N TRP A 120 -2.72 26.99 -10.70
CA TRP A 120 -1.32 27.40 -10.76
C TRP A 120 -0.64 26.71 -11.96
N PRO A 121 -0.15 27.45 -12.97
CA PRO A 121 0.34 26.87 -14.23
C PRO A 121 1.53 25.90 -14.10
N ASN A 122 2.10 25.78 -12.89
CA ASN A 122 3.35 25.08 -12.61
C ASN A 122 3.23 23.91 -11.62
N PHE A 123 2.05 23.29 -11.46
CA PHE A 123 1.99 21.90 -11.01
C PHE A 123 2.43 20.93 -12.12
N HIS A 124 3.51 21.26 -12.82
CA HIS A 124 4.37 20.24 -13.36
C HIS A 124 5.07 19.67 -12.14
N SER A 125 4.60 18.52 -11.65
CA SER A 125 5.39 17.74 -10.73
C SER A 125 6.78 17.62 -11.37
N LYS A 126 7.77 18.28 -10.79
CA LYS A 126 9.18 18.04 -11.06
C LYS A 126 9.56 16.69 -10.43
N LEU A 127 8.70 15.70 -10.64
CA LEU A 127 9.05 14.30 -10.62
C LEU A 127 10.00 14.19 -11.82
N GLY A 128 11.29 14.00 -11.55
CA GLY A 128 12.40 14.19 -12.51
C GLY A 128 12.42 13.22 -13.70
N GLY A 129 11.31 13.12 -14.44
CA GLY A 129 11.07 12.17 -15.52
C GLY A 129 9.59 12.05 -15.89
N SER A 130 8.84 13.17 -15.96
CA SER A 130 7.44 13.15 -16.42
C SER A 130 7.38 12.69 -17.89
N ILE A 131 7.17 11.39 -18.09
CA ILE A 131 6.90 10.79 -19.39
C ILE A 131 5.47 11.16 -19.80
N SER A 132 5.33 12.12 -20.70
CA SER A 132 4.00 12.41 -21.27
C SER A 132 3.61 11.28 -22.22
N PHE A 133 2.38 10.77 -22.10
CA PHE A 133 1.86 9.80 -23.06
C PHE A 133 1.84 10.37 -24.49
N ARG A 134 1.68 11.69 -24.65
CA ARG A 134 1.72 12.35 -25.97
C ARG A 134 3.08 12.25 -26.66
N SER A 135 4.16 12.09 -25.89
CA SER A 135 5.51 11.92 -26.41
C SER A 135 5.94 10.44 -26.49
N PHE A 136 5.03 9.50 -26.24
CA PHE A 136 5.31 8.06 -26.39
C PHE A 136 5.45 7.73 -27.89
N ASP A 137 6.62 7.21 -28.26
CA ASP A 137 6.95 6.82 -29.63
C ASP A 137 7.28 5.33 -29.68
N LEU A 138 6.38 4.54 -30.25
CA LEU A 138 6.54 3.11 -30.36
C LEU A 138 7.78 2.73 -31.18
N ASN A 139 8.13 3.51 -32.21
CA ASN A 139 9.25 3.18 -33.08
C ASN A 139 10.57 3.26 -32.30
N LYS A 140 10.73 4.26 -31.43
CA LYS A 140 11.89 4.37 -30.53
C LYS A 140 11.95 3.23 -29.52
N VAL A 141 10.80 2.77 -29.02
CA VAL A 141 10.75 1.60 -28.12
C VAL A 141 11.12 0.31 -28.86
N LEU A 142 10.76 0.16 -30.12
CA LEU A 142 11.14 -1.02 -30.91
C LEU A 142 12.62 -0.98 -31.33
N GLU A 143 13.16 0.20 -31.63
CA GLU A 143 14.53 0.38 -32.09
C GLU A 143 15.55 0.35 -30.93
N PHE A 144 15.21 0.96 -29.79
CA PHE A 144 16.13 1.13 -28.65
C PHE A 144 15.64 0.48 -27.35
N GLY A 145 14.42 -0.03 -27.30
CA GLY A 145 13.86 -0.62 -26.09
C GLY A 145 14.49 -1.98 -25.80
N ALA A 146 15.03 -2.13 -24.59
CA ALA A 146 15.52 -3.41 -24.10
C ALA A 146 14.44 -4.06 -23.24
N LEU A 147 13.81 -5.12 -23.75
CA LEU A 147 13.14 -6.10 -22.89
C LEU A 147 14.09 -7.29 -22.73
N VAL A 148 14.85 -7.27 -21.65
CA VAL A 148 15.60 -8.46 -21.23
C VAL A 148 14.56 -9.43 -20.68
N ALA A 149 14.17 -10.42 -21.49
CA ALA A 149 13.41 -11.55 -21.01
C ALA A 149 14.23 -12.18 -19.88
N SER A 150 13.79 -11.96 -18.63
CA SER A 150 14.36 -12.61 -17.45
C SER A 150 14.26 -14.11 -17.69
N GLY A 151 15.37 -14.74 -18.11
CA GLY A 151 15.49 -16.18 -18.18
C GLY A 151 15.08 -16.73 -16.82
N GLY A 152 13.96 -17.46 -16.79
CA GLY A 152 13.43 -18.05 -15.58
C GLY A 152 14.51 -18.94 -14.96
N GLN A 153 14.99 -18.53 -13.78
CA GLN A 153 15.74 -19.38 -12.87
C GLN A 153 14.97 -19.59 -11.59
#